data_AF-A0A6M6JHB8-F1
#
_entry.id   AF-A0A6M6JHB8-F1
#
_cell.length_a   1.000
_cell.length_b   1.000
_cell.length_c   1.000
_cell.angle_alpha   90.00
_cell.angle_beta   90.00
_cell.angle_gamma   90.00
#
_symmetry.space_group_name_H-M   'P 1'
#
loop_
_entity.id
_entity.type
_entity.pdbx_description
1 polymer ?
#
loop_
_entity_poly.entity_id
_entity_poly.type
_entity_poly.pdbx_seq_one_letter_code
_entity_poly.pdbx_strand_id
1 'polypeptide(L)'
;MTREELLARYRELVLHELPRRARAGRWVVTADHCFGRIVLDAAVGGCWYDVLDRRRSPAFAQLDDAQLAAAVELAERMAVEGDPLVREHDARSLAWRGKS
;
A
#
# COMPACT_ATOMS: atom_id res chain seq x y z
N MET A 1 -15.37 -4.93 -9.25
CA MET A 1 -15.33 -5.34 -7.83
C MET A 1 -16.21 -4.41 -7.03
N THR A 2 -16.98 -4.94 -6.09
CA THR A 2 -17.67 -4.13 -5.07
C THR A 2 -16.66 -3.55 -4.09
N ARG A 3 -17.08 -2.57 -3.27
CA ARG A 3 -16.23 -2.01 -2.21
C ARG A 3 -15.75 -3.09 -1.23
N GLU A 4 -16.62 -4.03 -0.87
CA GLU A 4 -16.28 -5.13 0.04
C GLU A 4 -15.24 -6.07 -0.57
N GLU A 5 -15.37 -6.40 -1.85
CA GLU A 5 -14.38 -7.19 -2.60
C GLU A 5 -13.03 -6.47 -2.66
N LEU A 6 -13.03 -5.15 -2.90
CA LEU A 6 -11.80 -4.36 -2.90
C LEU A 6 -11.13 -4.31 -1.51
N LEU A 7 -11.90 -4.17 -0.44
CA LEU A 7 -11.36 -4.21 0.92
C LEU A 7 -10.77 -5.58 1.26
N ALA A 8 -11.44 -6.66 0.88
CA ALA A 8 -10.93 -8.02 1.06
C ALA A 8 -9.63 -8.22 0.27
N ARG A 9 -9.60 -7.78 -0.99
CA ARG A 9 -8.45 -7.89 -1.87
C ARG A 9 -7.26 -7.07 -1.38
N TYR A 10 -7.49 -5.85 -0.92
CA TYR A 10 -6.46 -5.01 -0.29
C TYR A 10 -5.82 -5.75 0.90
N ARG A 11 -6.65 -6.32 1.79
CA ARG A 11 -6.14 -7.02 2.99
C ARG A 11 -5.30 -8.23 2.60
N GLU A 12 -5.79 -9.04 1.66
CA GLU A 12 -5.05 -10.19 1.15
C GLU A 12 -3.68 -9.79 0.60
N LEU A 13 -3.64 -8.78 -0.28
CA LEU A 13 -2.42 -8.33 -0.92
C LEU A 13 -1.43 -7.72 0.07
N VAL A 14 -1.88 -6.72 0.82
CA VAL A 14 -1.00 -5.86 1.62
C VAL A 14 -0.58 -6.52 2.93
N LEU A 15 -1.47 -7.28 3.57
CA LEU A 15 -1.18 -7.90 4.87
C LEU A 15 -0.56 -9.29 4.74
N HIS A 16 -0.75 -9.97 3.60
CA HIS A 16 -0.31 -11.36 3.45
C HIS A 16 0.56 -11.59 2.22
N GLU A 17 0.07 -11.31 1.02
CA GLU A 17 0.73 -11.74 -0.22
C GLU A 17 2.05 -11.00 -0.46
N LEU A 18 2.06 -9.68 -0.40
CA LEU A 18 3.25 -8.85 -0.62
C LEU A 18 4.34 -9.15 0.41
N PRO A 19 4.08 -9.18 1.74
CA PRO A 19 5.07 -9.60 2.73
C PRO A 19 5.62 -11.01 2.47
N ARG A 20 4.78 -11.96 2.07
CA ARG A 20 5.20 -13.33 1.76
C ARG A 20 6.13 -13.37 0.55
N ARG A 21 5.75 -12.71 -0.56
CA ARG A 21 6.57 -12.62 -1.78
C ARG A 21 7.88 -11.90 -1.50
N ALA A 22 7.85 -10.83 -0.71
CA ALA A 22 9.02 -10.07 -0.35
C ALA A 22 10.06 -10.87 0.44
N ARG A 23 9.62 -11.64 1.44
CA ARG A 23 10.51 -12.53 2.20
C ARG A 23 11.10 -13.63 1.32
N ALA A 24 10.29 -14.25 0.48
CA ALA A 24 10.75 -15.28 -0.46
C ALA A 24 11.74 -14.73 -1.50
N GLY A 25 11.47 -13.52 -2.01
CA GLY A 25 12.28 -12.84 -3.03
C GLY A 25 13.43 -12.01 -2.49
N ARG A 26 13.63 -11.95 -1.16
CA ARG A 26 14.64 -11.09 -0.50
C ARG A 26 14.55 -9.62 -0.92
N TRP A 27 13.34 -9.08 -0.97
CA TRP A 27 13.09 -7.67 -1.26
C TRP A 27 13.58 -6.77 -0.11
N VAL A 28 13.78 -5.48 -0.39
CA VAL A 28 14.19 -4.51 0.64
C VAL A 28 13.04 -4.27 1.63
N VAL A 29 11.83 -4.10 1.10
CA VAL A 29 10.61 -3.94 1.91
C VAL A 29 9.98 -5.31 2.12
N THR A 30 9.81 -5.72 3.39
CA THR A 30 9.29 -7.05 3.73
C THR A 30 8.14 -7.06 4.73
N ALA A 31 7.92 -5.96 5.45
CA ALA A 31 6.88 -5.85 6.45
C ALA A 31 5.56 -5.34 5.86
N ASP A 32 4.45 -5.90 6.33
CA ASP A 32 3.08 -5.54 5.96
C ASP A 32 2.78 -4.04 6.15
N HIS A 33 3.17 -3.46 7.28
CA HIS A 33 2.96 -2.04 7.57
C HIS A 33 3.74 -1.12 6.63
N CYS A 34 4.88 -1.59 6.07
CA CYS A 34 5.60 -0.84 5.04
C CYS A 34 4.81 -0.82 3.73
N PHE A 35 4.30 -1.98 3.28
CA PHE A 35 3.40 -2.03 2.13
C PHE A 35 2.15 -1.19 2.35
N GLY A 36 1.54 -1.29 3.53
CA GLY A 36 0.39 -0.48 3.92
C GLY A 36 0.67 1.01 3.78
N ARG A 37 1.79 1.50 4.35
CA ARG A 37 2.21 2.90 4.18
C ARG A 37 2.37 3.27 2.71
N ILE A 38 3.14 2.49 1.95
CA ILE A 38 3.48 2.82 0.56
C ILE A 38 2.22 2.90 -0.30
N VAL A 39 1.33 1.92 -0.18
CA VAL A 39 0.08 1.86 -0.95
C VAL A 39 -0.88 2.97 -0.53
N LEU A 40 -1.04 3.21 0.78
CA LEU A 40 -1.89 4.31 1.27
C LEU A 40 -1.37 5.67 0.81
N ASP A 41 -0.07 5.90 0.96
CA ASP A 41 0.56 7.15 0.58
C ASP A 41 0.37 7.40 -0.93
N ALA A 42 0.55 6.37 -1.76
CA ALA A 42 0.30 6.47 -3.20
C ALA A 42 -1.19 6.73 -3.54
N ALA A 43 -2.12 6.07 -2.84
CA ALA A 43 -3.55 6.24 -3.07
C ALA A 43 -4.06 7.65 -2.72
N VAL A 44 -3.46 8.30 -1.72
CA VAL A 44 -3.82 9.68 -1.32
C VAL A 44 -2.91 10.75 -1.93
N GLY A 45 -1.85 10.35 -2.65
CA GLY A 45 -0.88 11.27 -3.27
C GLY A 45 0.00 12.05 -2.27
N GLY A 46 0.27 11.49 -1.10
CA GLY A 46 0.98 12.18 -0.02
C GLY A 46 1.15 11.32 1.23
N CYS A 47 1.49 11.92 2.37
CA CYS A 47 1.51 11.19 3.64
C CYS A 47 0.07 10.84 4.06
N TRP A 48 -0.26 9.56 4.13
CA TRP A 48 -1.63 9.08 4.37
C TRP A 48 -2.28 9.62 5.66
N TYR A 49 -1.48 9.85 6.71
CA TYR A 49 -1.99 10.34 7.98
C TYR A 49 -2.32 11.84 7.99
N ASP A 50 -1.95 12.58 6.93
CA ASP A 50 -2.37 13.96 6.76
C ASP A 50 -3.79 14.04 6.16
N VAL A 51 -4.27 12.93 5.60
CA VAL A 51 -5.57 12.81 4.93
C VAL A 51 -6.54 11.90 5.69
N LEU A 52 -6.05 10.82 6.30
CA LEU A 52 -6.86 9.79 6.96
C LEU A 52 -6.59 9.77 8.47
N ASP A 53 -7.64 9.49 9.25
CA ASP A 53 -7.53 9.50 10.71
C ASP A 53 -6.99 8.17 11.25
N ARG A 54 -5.78 8.20 11.83
CA ARG A 54 -5.11 7.04 12.42
C ARG A 54 -5.89 6.39 13.57
N ARG A 55 -6.82 7.10 14.22
CA ARG A 55 -7.49 6.69 15.45
C ARG A 55 -8.90 6.15 15.23
N ARG A 56 -9.51 6.43 14.07
CA ARG A 56 -10.92 6.11 13.81
C ARG A 56 -11.14 4.66 13.39
N SER A 57 -10.33 4.18 12.46
CA SER A 57 -10.44 2.83 11.87
C SER A 57 -9.17 2.50 11.10
N PRO A 58 -8.99 1.26 10.60
CA PRO A 58 -7.87 0.97 9.70
C PRO A 58 -7.89 1.93 8.51
N ALA A 59 -6.74 2.58 8.22
CA ALA A 59 -6.67 3.67 7.26
C ALA A 59 -7.20 3.30 5.86
N PHE A 60 -6.93 2.09 5.38
CA PHE A 60 -7.44 1.61 4.09
C PHE A 60 -8.97 1.54 4.00
N ALA A 61 -9.68 1.41 5.13
CA ALA A 61 -11.13 1.40 5.15
C ALA A 61 -11.76 2.81 5.01
N GLN A 62 -10.94 3.85 5.17
CA GLN A 62 -11.35 5.26 5.06
C GLN A 62 -11.17 5.82 3.64
N LEU A 63 -10.45 5.09 2.76
CA LEU A 63 -10.32 5.45 1.35
C LEU A 63 -11.70 5.51 0.68
N ASP A 64 -11.92 6.49 -0.19
CA ASP A 64 -13.08 6.45 -1.08
C ASP A 64 -12.96 5.29 -2.09
N ASP A 65 -14.00 5.05 -2.89
CA ASP A 65 -14.02 3.91 -3.81
C ASP A 65 -12.94 4.00 -4.90
N ALA A 66 -12.61 5.20 -5.36
CA ALA A 66 -11.59 5.41 -6.39
C ALA A 66 -10.18 5.21 -5.82
N GLN A 67 -9.91 5.78 -4.64
CA GLN A 67 -8.66 5.60 -3.92
C GLN A 67 -8.43 4.15 -3.53
N LEU A 68 -9.48 3.45 -3.07
CA LEU A 68 -9.40 2.04 -2.73
C LEU A 68 -9.12 1.17 -3.97
N ALA A 69 -9.78 1.46 -5.10
CA ALA A 69 -9.51 0.77 -6.36
C ALA A 69 -8.05 0.97 -6.81
N ALA A 70 -7.56 2.22 -6.80
CA ALA A 70 -6.16 2.54 -7.13
C ALA A 70 -5.16 1.88 -6.18
N ALA A 71 -5.50 1.79 -4.89
CA ALA A 71 -4.68 1.11 -3.89
C ALA A 71 -4.56 -0.40 -4.17
N VAL A 72 -5.68 -1.05 -4.52
CA VAL A 72 -5.69 -2.46 -4.91
C VAL A 72 -4.90 -2.67 -6.20
N GLU A 73 -5.14 -1.87 -7.23
CA GLU A 73 -4.42 -1.97 -8.50
C GLU A 73 -2.91 -1.84 -8.31
N LEU A 74 -2.46 -0.87 -7.50
CA LEU A 74 -1.06 -0.72 -7.17
C LEU A 74 -0.49 -1.95 -6.44
N ALA A 75 -1.21 -2.48 -5.46
CA ALA A 75 -0.77 -3.65 -4.71
C ALA A 75 -0.69 -4.91 -5.60
N GLU A 76 -1.60 -5.06 -6.56
CA GLU A 76 -1.56 -6.13 -7.57
C GLU A 76 -0.35 -5.97 -8.50
N ARG A 77 -0.10 -4.75 -8.98
CA ARG A 77 1.10 -4.46 -9.77
C ARG A 77 2.38 -4.75 -9.01
N MET A 78 2.46 -4.39 -7.73
CA MET A 78 3.61 -4.75 -6.88
C MET A 78 3.81 -6.26 -6.77
N ALA A 79 2.72 -7.04 -6.75
CA ALA A 79 2.80 -8.49 -6.72
C ALA A 79 3.34 -9.06 -8.04
N VAL A 80 3.04 -8.43 -9.18
CA VAL A 80 3.49 -8.84 -10.52
C VAL A 80 4.90 -8.35 -10.84
N GLU A 81 5.15 -7.05 -10.70
CA GLU A 81 6.40 -6.37 -11.08
C GLU A 81 7.50 -6.54 -10.01
N GLY A 82 7.11 -6.78 -8.76
CA GLY A 82 8.02 -7.11 -7.67
C GLY A 82 8.78 -5.94 -7.06
N ASP A 83 9.95 -6.24 -6.48
CA ASP A 83 10.80 -5.32 -5.72
C ASP A 83 11.11 -3.99 -6.45
N PRO A 84 11.38 -3.94 -7.77
CA PRO A 84 11.65 -2.68 -8.45
C PRO A 84 10.53 -1.64 -8.30
N LEU A 85 9.28 -2.05 -8.53
CA LEU A 85 8.12 -1.16 -8.39
C LEU A 85 7.91 -0.76 -6.93
N VAL A 86 8.08 -1.70 -6.00
CA VAL A 86 7.95 -1.44 -4.56
C VAL A 86 8.96 -0.37 -4.12
N ARG A 87 10.21 -0.45 -4.57
CA ARG A 87 11.26 0.53 -4.25
C ARG A 87 10.97 1.91 -4.83
N GLU A 88 10.44 2.00 -6.06
CA GLU A 88 10.05 3.27 -6.67
C GLU A 88 8.96 3.97 -5.85
N HIS A 89 7.92 3.24 -5.44
CA HIS A 89 6.86 3.78 -4.61
C HIS A 89 7.33 4.06 -3.17
N ASP A 90 8.24 3.25 -2.62
CA ASP A 90 8.84 3.50 -1.31
C ASP A 90 9.65 4.80 -1.29
N ALA A 91 10.50 5.02 -2.31
CA ALA A 91 11.27 6.25 -2.44
C ALA A 91 10.38 7.49 -2.50
N ARG A 92 9.28 7.45 -3.28
CA ARG A 92 8.29 8.54 -3.30
C ARG A 92 7.62 8.76 -1.94
N SER A 93 7.21 7.67 -1.28
CA SER A 93 6.61 7.74 0.06
C SER A 93 7.57 8.29 1.11
N LEU A 94 8.88 8.03 0.99
CA LEU A 94 9.92 8.63 1.82
C LEU A 94 10.15 10.11 1.49
N ALA A 95 10.12 10.49 0.21
CA ALA A 95 10.27 11.88 -0.21
C ALA A 95 9.17 12.79 0.37
N TRP A 96 7.91 12.34 0.43
CA TRP A 96 6.83 13.06 1.10
C TRP A 96 7.07 13.31 2.59
N ARG A 97 8.00 12.56 3.20
CA ARG A 97 8.38 12.66 4.62
C ARG A 97 9.66 13.46 4.83
N GLY A 98 10.20 14.06 3.77
CA GLY A 98 11.50 14.74 3.79
C GLY A 98 12.68 13.79 4.01
N LYS A 99 12.53 12.50 3.68
CA LYS A 99 13.58 11.50 3.79
C LYS A 99 14.13 11.18 2.41
N SER A 100 15.46 11.23 2.27
CA SER A 100 16.22 10.90 1.05
C SER A 100 17.29 9.86 1.37
#